data_AF-A0A3M2GDS1-F1
#
_entry.id   AF-A0A3M2GDS1-F1
#
_cell.length_a   1.000
_cell.length_b   1.000
_cell.length_c   1.000
_cell.angle_alpha   90.00
_cell.angle_beta   90.00
_cell.angle_gamma   90.00
#
_symmetry.space_group_name_H-M   'P 1'
#
loop_
_entity.id
_entity.type
_entity.pdbx_description
1 polymer ?
#
loop_
_entity_poly.entity_id
_entity_poly.type
_entity_poly.pdbx_seq_one_letter_code
_entity_poly.pdbx_strand_id
1 'polypeptide(L)'
;MSSIIPPPLQGNIRDLIRAPRLAFNAKKVWLLVPVVLTGWLIYTGALYAGYALSGVSIREVWDTFAFFPPLSRGLTSWGWVVVISGLVVALVLLLLGSTGIAKITAEQLRGDDFYPVRETWQFIRENATRIVLSPLLLILFFGMLIFGAWLISFFGRIPGIGPLLLALLTIPAYFYGMFTLLIGAVAGIALIFSPAVTVLTTGDTFDALFDYFWIGVYELGRLLIYLPYALLLGMGAALGLGAVSVLIFTLLGTIAVAVNGIPLLEMIAAARHYLPLEFLGQTVSSGGGFAAFVMGMGFIFTVTICVAYGWTTFIIATLLFFNGVYFRREGQHQLQWQWIDDEPEPVQPATSTAPDAPPPSS
;
A
#
# COMPACT_ATOMS: atom_id res chain seq x y z
N MET A 1 32.39 9.49 13.90
CA MET A 1 31.51 8.96 12.82
C MET A 1 30.55 10.09 12.49
N SER A 2 30.80 10.80 11.40
CA SER A 2 29.96 11.92 10.96
C SER A 2 28.52 11.43 10.78
N SER A 3 27.58 12.07 11.46
CA SER A 3 26.15 11.88 11.19
C SER A 3 25.92 12.11 9.69
N ILE A 4 25.52 11.04 8.99
CA ILE A 4 25.09 11.12 7.60
C ILE A 4 23.71 11.75 7.66
N ILE A 5 23.66 13.07 7.80
CA ILE A 5 22.42 13.83 7.70
C ILE A 5 21.94 13.63 6.26
N PRO A 6 20.79 12.96 6.02
CA PRO A 6 20.27 12.86 4.66
C PRO A 6 19.98 14.29 4.17
N PRO A 7 20.38 14.65 2.94
CA PRO A 7 20.12 15.97 2.39
C PRO A 7 18.61 16.22 2.39
N PRO A 8 18.18 17.50 2.54
CA PRO A 8 16.76 17.85 2.61
C PRO A 8 16.00 17.25 1.42
N LEU A 9 14.93 16.52 1.71
CA LEU A 9 14.06 15.92 0.69
C LEU A 9 13.40 17.04 -0.11
N GLN A 10 13.80 17.22 -1.36
CA GLN A 10 13.37 18.34 -2.20
C GLN A 10 11.98 18.13 -2.80
N GLY A 11 11.38 16.94 -2.61
CA GLY A 11 10.10 16.58 -3.20
C GLY A 11 10.21 16.35 -4.70
N ASN A 12 11.39 15.90 -5.15
CA ASN A 12 11.72 15.65 -6.55
C ASN A 12 11.71 14.14 -6.88
N ILE A 13 11.59 13.78 -8.17
CA ILE A 13 11.63 12.37 -8.63
C ILE A 13 12.90 11.65 -8.15
N ARG A 14 14.00 12.38 -7.98
CA ARG A 14 15.27 11.85 -7.47
C ARG A 14 15.16 11.30 -6.05
N ASP A 15 14.24 11.81 -5.25
CA ASP A 15 14.00 11.32 -3.90
C ASP A 15 13.30 9.95 -3.95
N LEU A 16 12.40 9.74 -4.92
CA LEU A 16 11.73 8.45 -5.14
C LEU A 16 12.70 7.33 -5.53
N ILE A 17 13.80 7.64 -6.24
CA ILE A 17 14.84 6.65 -6.59
C ILE A 17 15.46 6.01 -5.34
N ARG A 18 15.41 6.68 -4.19
CA ARG A 18 15.91 6.14 -2.93
C ARG A 18 14.97 5.11 -2.30
N ALA A 19 13.71 5.04 -2.75
CA ALA A 19 12.69 4.19 -2.15
C ALA A 19 13.04 2.70 -2.14
N PRO A 20 13.54 2.06 -3.22
CA PRO A 20 13.92 0.66 -3.18
C PRO A 20 15.01 0.38 -2.14
N ARG A 21 16.01 1.27 -2.05
CA ARG A 21 17.09 1.14 -1.06
C ARG A 21 16.56 1.28 0.38
N LEU A 22 15.65 2.23 0.62
CA LEU A 22 15.00 2.42 1.92
C LEU A 22 14.03 1.27 2.27
N ALA A 23 13.47 0.60 1.26
CA ALA A 23 12.62 -0.58 1.41
C ALA A 23 13.42 -1.84 1.72
N PHE A 24 14.71 -1.89 1.36
CA PHE A 24 15.61 -3.01 1.59
C PHE A 24 16.02 -3.12 3.06
N ASN A 25 15.02 -3.24 3.93
CA ASN A 25 15.15 -3.47 5.36
C ASN A 25 14.26 -4.66 5.73
N ALA A 26 14.87 -5.74 6.22
CA ALA A 26 14.18 -6.96 6.56
C ALA A 26 13.01 -6.72 7.55
N LYS A 27 13.18 -5.80 8.52
CA LYS A 27 12.13 -5.43 9.49
C LYS A 27 10.84 -4.96 8.79
N LYS A 28 10.97 -4.14 7.75
CA LYS A 28 9.85 -3.59 6.98
C LYS A 28 9.17 -4.69 6.16
N VAL A 29 9.94 -5.46 5.40
CA VAL A 29 9.40 -6.55 4.58
C VAL A 29 8.70 -7.60 5.44
N TRP A 30 9.31 -8.00 6.57
CA TRP A 30 8.73 -8.97 7.50
C TRP A 30 7.47 -8.47 8.21
N LEU A 31 7.29 -7.16 8.37
CA LEU A 31 6.03 -6.60 8.87
C LEU A 31 4.89 -6.85 7.87
N LEU A 32 5.18 -6.70 6.57
CA LEU A 32 4.17 -6.75 5.52
C LEU A 32 3.87 -8.17 5.00
N VAL A 33 4.83 -9.08 5.06
CA VAL A 33 4.64 -10.50 4.68
C VAL A 33 3.41 -11.15 5.32
N PRO A 34 3.22 -11.14 6.67
CA PRO A 34 2.04 -11.76 7.28
C PRO A 34 0.75 -11.03 6.87
N VAL A 35 0.78 -9.71 6.68
CA VAL A 35 -0.38 -8.93 6.24
C VAL A 35 -0.83 -9.36 4.83
N VAL A 36 0.11 -9.46 3.89
CA VAL A 36 -0.17 -9.89 2.52
C VAL A 36 -0.62 -11.35 2.49
N LEU A 37 0.02 -12.23 3.25
CA LEU A 37 -0.33 -13.64 3.31
C LEU A 37 -1.73 -13.86 3.91
N THR A 38 -2.04 -13.20 5.02
CA THR A 38 -3.37 -13.26 5.64
C THR A 38 -4.43 -12.64 4.74
N GLY A 39 -4.17 -11.50 4.12
CA GLY A 39 -5.08 -10.89 3.15
C GLY A 39 -5.36 -11.81 1.96
N TRP A 40 -4.33 -12.44 1.42
CA TRP A 40 -4.47 -13.43 0.36
C TRP A 40 -5.28 -14.65 0.80
N LEU A 41 -5.02 -15.22 1.99
CA LEU A 41 -5.79 -16.35 2.52
C LEU A 41 -7.27 -16.00 2.72
N ILE A 42 -7.57 -14.82 3.25
CA ILE A 42 -8.95 -14.34 3.44
C ILE A 42 -9.65 -14.20 2.09
N TYR A 43 -8.98 -13.58 1.12
CA TYR A 43 -9.53 -13.39 -0.22
C TYR A 43 -9.77 -14.72 -0.95
N THR A 44 -8.79 -15.62 -0.92
CA THR A 44 -8.91 -16.96 -1.52
C THR A 44 -10.00 -17.78 -0.81
N GLY A 45 -10.09 -17.72 0.51
CA GLY A 45 -11.17 -18.35 1.26
C GLY A 45 -12.55 -17.80 0.88
N ALA A 46 -12.66 -16.49 0.69
CA ALA A 46 -13.90 -15.84 0.23
C ALA A 46 -14.25 -16.22 -1.21
N LEU A 47 -13.26 -16.42 -2.09
CA LEU A 47 -13.48 -16.98 -3.45
C LEU A 47 -14.08 -18.38 -3.38
N TYR A 48 -13.49 -19.28 -2.59
CA TYR A 48 -14.01 -20.63 -2.41
C TYR A 48 -15.42 -20.64 -1.80
N ALA A 49 -15.68 -19.78 -0.80
CA ALA A 49 -17.01 -19.62 -0.23
C ALA A 49 -18.01 -19.07 -1.28
N GLY A 50 -17.60 -18.11 -2.10
CA GLY A 50 -18.41 -17.57 -3.19
C GLY A 50 -18.77 -18.63 -4.24
N TYR A 51 -17.84 -19.50 -4.60
CA TYR A 51 -18.08 -20.63 -5.49
C TYR A 51 -19.06 -21.64 -4.89
N ALA A 52 -18.87 -22.01 -3.63
CA ALA A 52 -19.76 -22.92 -2.92
C ALA A 52 -21.21 -22.41 -2.88
N LEU A 53 -21.38 -21.11 -2.55
CA LEU A 53 -22.70 -20.46 -2.55
C LEU A 53 -23.34 -20.37 -3.93
N SER A 54 -22.53 -20.44 -4.97
CA SER A 54 -23.00 -20.38 -6.36
C SER A 54 -23.25 -21.76 -6.97
N GLY A 55 -23.15 -22.82 -6.17
CA GLY A 55 -23.38 -24.21 -6.61
C GLY A 55 -22.23 -24.80 -7.41
N VAL A 56 -21.06 -24.16 -7.43
CA VAL A 56 -19.87 -24.67 -8.12
C VAL A 56 -19.15 -25.67 -7.21
N SER A 57 -18.74 -26.81 -7.78
CA SER A 57 -18.01 -27.86 -7.05
C SER A 57 -16.65 -27.35 -6.58
N ILE A 58 -16.47 -27.24 -5.25
CA ILE A 58 -15.19 -26.85 -4.64
C ILE A 58 -14.06 -27.79 -5.07
N ARG A 59 -14.36 -29.09 -5.21
CA ARG A 59 -13.38 -30.10 -5.60
C ARG A 59 -12.86 -29.86 -7.01
N GLU A 60 -13.75 -29.56 -7.96
CA GLU A 60 -13.35 -29.26 -9.34
C GLU A 60 -12.51 -27.98 -9.40
N VAL A 61 -12.87 -26.95 -8.62
CA VAL A 61 -12.09 -25.71 -8.53
C VAL A 61 -10.71 -25.98 -7.93
N TRP A 62 -10.64 -26.78 -6.87
CA TRP A 62 -9.38 -27.13 -6.21
C TRP A 62 -8.47 -27.95 -7.12
N ASP A 63 -9.00 -28.98 -7.77
CA ASP A 63 -8.25 -29.85 -8.68
C ASP A 63 -7.77 -29.10 -9.93
N THR A 64 -8.39 -27.97 -10.28
CA THR A 64 -8.00 -27.15 -11.44
C THR A 64 -7.08 -25.99 -11.07
N PHE A 65 -7.37 -25.26 -9.99
CA PHE A 65 -6.75 -23.97 -9.68
C PHE A 65 -6.05 -23.92 -8.33
N ALA A 66 -6.28 -24.91 -7.46
CA ALA A 66 -5.71 -25.01 -6.11
C ALA A 66 -5.72 -23.67 -5.36
N PHE A 67 -4.56 -23.06 -5.12
CA PHE A 67 -4.43 -21.84 -4.34
C PHE A 67 -4.80 -20.54 -5.08
N PHE A 68 -5.03 -20.59 -6.40
CA PHE A 68 -5.26 -19.41 -7.24
C PHE A 68 -6.53 -19.54 -8.09
N PRO A 69 -7.71 -19.71 -7.47
CA PRO A 69 -8.96 -19.74 -8.21
C PRO A 69 -9.20 -18.41 -8.94
N PRO A 70 -9.62 -18.42 -10.22
CA PRO A 70 -9.87 -17.20 -10.97
C PRO A 70 -11.11 -16.48 -10.43
N LEU A 71 -11.21 -15.16 -10.67
CA LEU A 71 -12.48 -14.44 -10.61
C LEU A 71 -13.28 -14.82 -11.87
N SER A 72 -14.35 -15.63 -11.76
CA SER A 72 -15.07 -16.15 -12.94
C SER A 72 -16.59 -15.96 -12.90
N ARG A 73 -17.23 -16.22 -14.06
CA ARG A 73 -18.66 -16.01 -14.37
C ARG A 73 -19.64 -16.97 -13.67
N GLY A 74 -19.14 -17.90 -12.86
CA GLY A 74 -19.98 -18.84 -12.10
C GLY A 74 -20.55 -18.26 -10.80
N LEU A 75 -20.19 -17.03 -10.43
CA LEU A 75 -20.64 -16.43 -9.17
C LEU A 75 -22.06 -15.86 -9.27
N THR A 76 -22.92 -16.30 -8.35
CA THR A 76 -24.23 -15.70 -8.08
C THR A 76 -24.08 -14.34 -7.41
N SER A 77 -25.16 -13.55 -7.33
CA SER A 77 -25.16 -12.26 -6.62
C SER A 77 -24.68 -12.37 -5.17
N TRP A 78 -25.08 -13.43 -4.45
CA TRP A 78 -24.60 -13.69 -3.09
C TRP A 78 -23.15 -14.13 -3.04
N GLY A 79 -22.70 -14.92 -4.03
CA GLY A 79 -21.28 -15.25 -4.19
C GLY A 79 -20.42 -14.00 -4.35
N TRP A 80 -20.87 -13.02 -5.16
CA TRP A 80 -20.20 -11.74 -5.31
C TRP A 80 -20.10 -10.94 -4.01
N VAL A 81 -21.16 -10.90 -3.19
CA VAL A 81 -21.13 -10.20 -1.89
C VAL A 81 -20.05 -10.78 -0.99
N VAL A 82 -19.93 -12.10 -0.91
CA VAL A 82 -18.90 -12.76 -0.09
C VAL A 82 -17.50 -12.46 -0.62
N VAL A 83 -17.28 -12.59 -1.92
CA VAL A 83 -15.96 -12.30 -2.54
C VAL A 83 -15.54 -10.85 -2.33
N ILE A 84 -16.46 -9.90 -2.55
CA ILE A 84 -16.21 -8.47 -2.32
C ILE A 84 -15.89 -8.22 -0.85
N SER A 85 -16.61 -8.84 0.09
CA SER A 85 -16.33 -8.68 1.52
C SER A 85 -14.92 -9.17 1.90
N GLY A 86 -14.49 -10.31 1.36
CA GLY A 86 -13.14 -10.83 1.56
C GLY A 86 -12.07 -9.92 0.97
N LEU A 87 -12.32 -9.37 -0.22
CA LEU A 87 -11.44 -8.37 -0.84
C LEU A 87 -11.33 -7.10 0.00
N VAL A 88 -12.44 -6.58 0.52
CA VAL A 88 -12.47 -5.40 1.40
C VAL A 88 -11.64 -5.65 2.66
N VAL A 89 -11.80 -6.80 3.32
CA VAL A 89 -11.00 -7.15 4.50
C VAL A 89 -9.50 -7.23 4.15
N ALA A 90 -9.15 -7.86 3.02
CA ALA A 90 -7.77 -7.93 2.56
C ALA A 90 -7.17 -6.53 2.27
N LEU A 91 -7.95 -5.62 1.67
CA LEU A 91 -7.55 -4.24 1.42
C LEU A 91 -7.36 -3.46 2.72
N VAL A 92 -8.24 -3.63 3.71
CA VAL A 92 -8.09 -3.01 5.04
C VAL A 92 -6.81 -3.47 5.71
N LEU A 93 -6.53 -4.78 5.71
CA LEU A 93 -5.27 -5.32 6.25
C LEU A 93 -4.06 -4.71 5.53
N LEU A 94 -4.09 -4.65 4.19
CA LEU A 94 -3.02 -4.06 3.39
C LEU A 94 -2.80 -2.57 3.73
N LEU A 95 -3.88 -1.81 3.96
CA LEU A 95 -3.82 -0.40 4.32
C LEU A 95 -3.18 -0.19 5.71
N LEU A 96 -3.57 -1.01 6.70
CA LEU A 96 -2.98 -0.99 8.03
C LEU A 96 -1.49 -1.36 7.99
N GLY A 97 -1.14 -2.43 7.27
CA GLY A 97 0.26 -2.84 7.08
C GLY A 97 1.09 -1.77 6.39
N SER A 98 0.54 -1.15 5.34
CA SER A 98 1.17 -0.03 4.62
C SER A 98 1.42 1.17 5.54
N THR A 99 0.51 1.46 6.46
CA THR A 99 0.70 2.51 7.46
C THR A 99 1.84 2.19 8.41
N GLY A 100 2.00 0.93 8.80
CA GLY A 100 3.16 0.49 9.59
C GLY A 100 4.49 0.72 8.88
N ILE A 101 4.56 0.41 7.59
CA ILE A 101 5.76 0.66 6.77
C ILE A 101 6.06 2.15 6.66
N ALA A 102 5.02 2.96 6.42
CA ALA A 102 5.14 4.41 6.36
C ALA A 102 5.66 4.97 7.70
N LYS A 103 5.13 4.49 8.84
CA LYS A 103 5.55 4.91 10.18
C LYS A 103 7.01 4.55 10.47
N ILE A 104 7.41 3.30 10.26
CA ILE A 104 8.83 2.88 10.45
C ILE A 104 9.76 3.72 9.57
N THR A 105 9.35 4.00 8.34
CA THR A 105 10.17 4.79 7.42
C THR A 105 10.23 6.26 7.81
N ALA A 106 9.13 6.83 8.30
CA ALA A 106 9.12 8.20 8.81
C ALA A 106 10.07 8.35 10.02
N GLU A 107 10.01 7.42 10.98
CA GLU A 107 10.92 7.45 12.14
C GLU A 107 12.38 7.21 11.73
N GLN A 108 12.61 6.32 10.78
CA GLN A 108 13.94 6.13 10.21
C GLN A 108 14.47 7.43 9.57
N LEU A 109 13.63 8.16 8.83
CA LEU A 109 14.01 9.43 8.21
C LEU A 109 14.21 10.55 9.25
N ARG A 110 13.57 10.45 10.43
CA ARG A 110 13.77 11.34 11.58
C ARG A 110 15.04 11.01 12.40
N GLY A 111 15.72 9.91 12.08
CA GLY A 111 16.96 9.49 12.72
C GLY A 111 16.83 8.32 13.70
N ASP A 112 15.62 7.77 13.89
CA ASP A 112 15.42 6.54 14.66
C ASP A 112 15.43 5.31 13.74
N ASP A 113 16.62 4.78 13.47
CA ASP A 113 16.79 3.55 12.69
C ASP A 113 16.21 2.31 13.40
N PHE A 114 16.07 2.36 14.73
CA PHE A 114 15.72 1.21 15.58
C PHE A 114 14.27 1.19 16.04
N TYR A 115 13.40 2.04 15.48
CA TYR A 115 11.98 2.09 15.83
C TYR A 115 11.32 0.70 15.88
N PRO A 116 10.75 0.28 17.03
CA PRO A 116 10.37 -1.11 17.23
C PRO A 116 9.02 -1.45 16.57
N VAL A 117 8.90 -2.71 16.12
CA VAL A 117 7.69 -3.23 15.48
C VAL A 117 6.49 -3.21 16.43
N ARG A 118 6.71 -3.41 17.73
CA ARG A 118 5.63 -3.37 18.74
C ARG A 118 4.97 -1.99 18.81
N GLU A 119 5.76 -0.92 18.84
CA GLU A 119 5.25 0.46 18.84
C GLU A 119 4.57 0.79 17.52
N THR A 120 5.04 0.22 16.41
CA THR A 120 4.37 0.34 15.10
C THR A 120 2.94 -0.22 15.16
N TRP A 121 2.75 -1.41 15.73
CA TRP A 121 1.41 -2.00 15.87
C TRP A 121 0.51 -1.22 16.84
N GLN A 122 1.09 -0.68 17.91
CA GLN A 122 0.37 0.20 18.82
C GLN A 122 -0.13 1.45 18.09
N PHE A 123 0.74 2.12 17.33
CA PHE A 123 0.38 3.28 16.52
C PHE A 123 -0.74 2.96 15.52
N ILE A 124 -0.65 1.82 14.82
CA ILE A 124 -1.69 1.36 13.89
C ILE A 124 -3.02 1.19 14.63
N ARG A 125 -3.04 0.59 15.81
CA ARG A 125 -4.26 0.36 16.59
C ARG A 125 -4.90 1.66 17.05
N GLU A 126 -4.09 2.59 17.54
CA GLU A 126 -4.56 3.92 18.01
C GLU A 126 -5.11 4.76 16.86
N ASN A 127 -4.57 4.60 15.64
CA ASN A 127 -4.98 5.37 14.46
C ASN A 127 -5.85 4.57 13.48
N ALA A 128 -6.25 3.33 13.80
CA ALA A 128 -6.94 2.43 12.86
C ALA A 128 -8.21 3.07 12.28
N THR A 129 -8.99 3.74 13.13
CA THR A 129 -10.19 4.47 12.69
C THR A 129 -9.80 5.53 11.67
N ARG A 130 -8.78 6.35 11.92
CA ARG A 130 -8.35 7.39 10.97
C ARG A 130 -7.85 6.79 9.65
N ILE A 131 -7.02 5.76 9.71
CA ILE A 131 -6.44 5.07 8.54
C ILE A 131 -7.53 4.55 7.60
N VAL A 132 -8.56 3.91 8.15
CA VAL A 132 -9.61 3.24 7.37
C VAL A 132 -10.77 4.17 7.06
N LEU A 133 -11.21 5.00 8.02
CA LEU A 133 -12.39 5.85 7.87
C LEU A 133 -12.14 6.98 6.88
N SER A 134 -10.92 7.50 6.78
CA SER A 134 -10.62 8.62 5.88
C SER A 134 -10.84 8.28 4.39
N PRO A 135 -10.29 7.19 3.81
CA PRO A 135 -10.64 6.80 2.45
C PRO A 135 -12.08 6.27 2.35
N LEU A 136 -12.58 5.58 3.38
CA LEU A 136 -13.93 5.00 3.36
C LEU A 136 -15.01 6.08 3.22
N LEU A 137 -14.86 7.23 3.90
CA LEU A 137 -15.82 8.32 3.81
C LEU A 137 -15.93 8.87 2.38
N LEU A 138 -14.80 9.03 1.68
CA LEU A 138 -14.77 9.48 0.29
C LEU A 138 -15.38 8.43 -0.66
N ILE A 139 -15.10 7.15 -0.44
CA ILE A 139 -15.69 6.05 -1.23
C ILE A 139 -17.20 6.00 -1.01
N LEU A 140 -17.67 6.14 0.23
CA LEU A 140 -19.10 6.15 0.54
C LEU A 140 -19.78 7.38 -0.09
N PHE A 141 -19.14 8.54 0.00
CA PHE A 141 -19.64 9.75 -0.63
C PHE A 141 -19.70 9.62 -2.15
N PHE A 142 -18.66 9.05 -2.78
CA PHE A 142 -18.65 8.73 -4.21
C PHE A 142 -19.79 7.77 -4.59
N GLY A 143 -19.99 6.70 -3.81
CA GLY A 143 -21.08 5.74 -4.00
C GLY A 143 -22.46 6.39 -3.89
N MET A 144 -22.63 7.31 -2.93
CA MET A 144 -23.86 8.10 -2.79
C MET A 144 -24.12 9.00 -4.00
N LEU A 145 -23.07 9.56 -4.62
CA LEU A 145 -23.20 10.33 -5.86
C LEU A 145 -23.58 9.43 -7.06
N ILE A 146 -22.99 8.25 -7.18
CA ILE A 146 -23.40 7.28 -8.22
C ILE A 146 -24.88 6.89 -8.01
N PHE A 147 -25.28 6.66 -6.77
CA PHE A 147 -26.68 6.35 -6.43
C PHE A 147 -27.62 7.51 -6.79
N GLY A 148 -27.20 8.77 -6.56
CA GLY A 148 -27.96 9.95 -6.99
C GLY A 148 -28.11 10.04 -8.51
N ALA A 149 -27.05 9.80 -9.29
CA ALA A 149 -27.14 9.72 -10.75
C ALA A 149 -28.11 8.63 -11.24
N TRP A 150 -28.10 7.48 -10.56
CA TRP A 150 -29.03 6.39 -10.84
C TRP A 150 -30.48 6.80 -10.58
N LEU A 151 -30.77 7.52 -9.49
CA LEU A 151 -32.10 8.07 -9.20
C LEU A 151 -32.55 9.09 -10.25
N ILE A 152 -31.67 10.01 -10.68
CA ILE A 152 -31.98 10.98 -11.73
C ILE A 152 -32.37 10.27 -13.04
N SER A 153 -31.65 9.20 -13.37
CA SER A 153 -31.91 8.39 -14.57
C SER A 153 -33.29 7.70 -14.53
N PHE A 154 -33.84 7.44 -13.34
CA PHE A 154 -35.16 6.84 -13.19
C PHE A 154 -36.29 7.76 -13.66
N PHE A 155 -36.16 9.08 -13.45
CA PHE A 155 -37.14 10.07 -13.93
C PHE A 155 -37.25 10.11 -15.46
N GLY A 156 -36.19 9.70 -16.17
CA GLY A 156 -36.19 9.57 -17.63
C GLY A 156 -37.17 8.53 -18.18
N ARG A 157 -37.63 7.59 -17.34
CA ARG A 157 -38.58 6.54 -17.75
C ARG A 157 -40.04 6.99 -17.77
N ILE A 158 -40.35 8.19 -17.28
CA ILE A 158 -41.74 8.70 -17.26
C ILE A 158 -42.15 9.05 -18.70
N PRO A 159 -43.18 8.40 -19.28
CA PRO A 159 -43.61 8.67 -20.65
C PRO A 159 -44.09 10.12 -20.81
N GLY A 160 -43.73 10.75 -21.93
CA GLY A 160 -44.06 12.15 -22.26
C GLY A 160 -43.15 13.17 -21.57
N ILE A 161 -43.12 13.20 -20.24
CA ILE A 161 -42.42 14.23 -19.45
C ILE A 161 -40.94 13.90 -19.23
N GLY A 162 -40.58 12.62 -19.15
CA GLY A 162 -39.22 12.15 -18.83
C GLY A 162 -38.13 12.71 -19.75
N PRO A 163 -38.27 12.64 -21.09
CA PRO A 163 -37.27 13.22 -22.00
C PRO A 163 -37.11 14.73 -21.85
N LEU A 164 -38.19 15.45 -21.58
CA LEU A 164 -38.16 16.90 -21.38
C LEU A 164 -37.50 17.29 -20.05
N LEU A 165 -37.78 16.53 -18.97
CA LEU A 165 -37.12 16.67 -17.67
C LEU A 165 -35.62 16.41 -17.78
N LEU A 166 -35.21 15.33 -18.46
CA LEU A 166 -33.79 15.03 -18.68
C LEU A 166 -33.11 16.10 -19.53
N ALA A 167 -33.74 16.54 -20.62
CA ALA A 167 -33.21 17.61 -21.46
C ALA A 167 -32.96 18.89 -20.66
N LEU A 168 -33.91 19.29 -19.81
CA LEU A 168 -33.77 20.46 -18.92
C LEU A 168 -32.68 20.26 -17.86
N LEU A 169 -32.56 19.05 -17.32
CA LEU A 169 -31.56 18.69 -16.30
C LEU A 169 -30.16 18.43 -16.89
N THR A 170 -29.97 18.45 -18.20
CA THR A 170 -28.68 18.12 -18.84
C THR A 170 -27.52 18.96 -18.31
N ILE A 171 -27.70 20.28 -18.17
CA ILE A 171 -26.64 21.18 -17.68
C ILE A 171 -26.32 20.89 -16.20
N PRO A 172 -27.29 20.87 -15.26
CA PRO A 172 -27.03 20.44 -13.89
C PRO A 172 -26.40 19.03 -13.79
N ALA A 173 -26.88 18.08 -14.59
CA ALA A 173 -26.37 16.70 -14.61
C ALA A 173 -24.92 16.63 -15.10
N TYR A 174 -24.52 17.50 -16.04
CA TYR A 174 -23.13 17.61 -16.49
C TYR A 174 -22.21 18.05 -15.33
N PHE A 175 -22.56 19.12 -14.60
CA PHE A 175 -21.78 19.57 -13.45
C PHE A 175 -21.76 18.53 -12.32
N TYR A 176 -22.88 17.85 -12.08
CA TYR A 176 -22.97 16.74 -11.15
C TYR A 176 -22.02 15.59 -11.53
N GLY A 177 -21.97 15.23 -12.82
CA GLY A 177 -21.07 14.21 -13.35
C GLY A 177 -19.60 14.60 -13.18
N MET A 178 -19.23 15.85 -13.51
CA MET A 178 -17.87 16.35 -13.28
C MET A 178 -17.47 16.28 -11.81
N PHE A 179 -18.36 16.71 -10.91
CA PHE A 179 -18.13 16.63 -9.47
C PHE A 179 -17.98 15.18 -9.00
N THR A 180 -18.82 14.27 -9.49
CA THR A 180 -18.74 12.84 -9.18
C THR A 180 -17.41 12.24 -9.63
N LEU A 181 -16.93 12.56 -10.84
CA LEU A 181 -15.62 12.13 -11.33
C LEU A 181 -14.47 12.66 -10.48
N LEU A 182 -14.52 13.93 -10.06
CA LEU A 182 -13.54 14.51 -9.15
C LEU A 182 -13.49 13.75 -7.81
N ILE A 183 -14.65 13.52 -7.19
CA ILE A 183 -14.75 12.79 -5.92
C ILE A 183 -14.23 11.35 -6.09
N GLY A 184 -14.55 10.68 -7.20
CA GLY A 184 -14.01 9.35 -7.49
C GLY A 184 -12.49 9.33 -7.61
N ALA A 185 -11.90 10.32 -8.28
CA ALA A 185 -10.44 10.46 -8.39
C ALA A 185 -9.80 10.71 -7.00
N VAL A 186 -10.37 11.61 -6.21
CA VAL A 186 -9.87 11.92 -4.85
C VAL A 186 -10.04 10.71 -3.91
N ALA A 187 -11.11 9.92 -4.04
CA ALA A 187 -11.28 8.66 -3.30
C ALA A 187 -10.18 7.64 -3.64
N GLY A 188 -9.80 7.52 -4.92
CA GLY A 188 -8.67 6.69 -5.33
C GLY A 188 -7.34 7.16 -4.74
N ILE A 189 -7.12 8.46 -4.69
CA ILE A 189 -5.93 9.07 -4.04
C ILE A 189 -5.93 8.76 -2.54
N ALA A 190 -7.08 8.89 -1.87
CA ALA A 190 -7.19 8.62 -0.44
C ALA A 190 -6.81 7.18 -0.09
N LEU A 191 -7.22 6.20 -0.91
CA LEU A 191 -6.82 4.80 -0.71
C LEU A 191 -5.30 4.59 -0.79
N ILE A 192 -4.63 5.32 -1.68
CA ILE A 192 -3.18 5.17 -1.91
C ILE A 192 -2.38 5.96 -0.86
N PHE A 193 -2.79 7.18 -0.56
CA PHE A 193 -2.05 8.12 0.30
C PHE A 193 -2.46 8.10 1.76
N SER A 194 -3.52 7.38 2.14
CA SER A 194 -3.94 7.26 3.55
C SER A 194 -2.80 6.88 4.51
N PRO A 195 -1.91 5.92 4.19
CA PRO A 195 -0.75 5.60 5.02
C PRO A 195 0.20 6.79 5.24
N ALA A 196 0.51 7.53 4.17
CA ALA A 196 1.44 8.65 4.21
C ALA A 196 0.85 9.87 4.94
N VAL A 197 -0.42 10.18 4.66
CA VAL A 197 -1.13 11.29 5.30
C VAL A 197 -1.26 11.04 6.80
N THR A 198 -1.70 9.85 7.21
CA THR A 198 -1.90 9.54 8.64
C THR A 198 -0.60 9.60 9.45
N VAL A 199 0.54 9.25 8.84
CA VAL A 199 1.84 9.25 9.52
C VAL A 199 2.44 10.65 9.61
N LEU A 200 2.26 11.47 8.57
CA LEU A 200 2.90 12.79 8.46
C LEU A 200 2.04 13.93 8.99
N THR A 201 0.74 13.76 9.13
CA THR A 201 -0.16 14.79 9.68
C THR A 201 -0.82 14.30 10.95
N THR A 202 -0.95 15.18 11.94
CA THR A 202 -1.56 14.86 13.25
C THR A 202 -3.05 15.20 13.34
N GLY A 203 -3.63 15.72 12.25
CA GLY A 203 -5.03 16.15 12.18
C GLY A 203 -6.04 15.01 12.39
N ASP A 204 -7.32 15.33 12.37
CA ASP A 204 -8.38 14.33 12.49
C ASP A 204 -8.68 13.64 11.13
N THR A 205 -9.80 12.92 11.04
CA THR A 205 -10.24 12.31 9.77
C THR A 205 -10.66 13.36 8.74
N PHE A 206 -11.18 14.50 9.17
CA PHE A 206 -11.64 15.59 8.30
C PHE A 206 -10.45 16.35 7.71
N ASP A 207 -9.42 16.62 8.51
CA ASP A 207 -8.17 17.23 8.04
C ASP A 207 -7.51 16.38 6.94
N ALA A 208 -7.53 15.05 7.10
CA ALA A 208 -7.02 14.13 6.09
C ALA A 208 -7.77 14.24 4.75
N LEU A 209 -9.07 14.57 4.76
CA LEU A 209 -9.83 14.79 3.52
C LEU A 209 -9.28 15.99 2.75
N PHE A 210 -9.01 17.10 3.43
CA PHE A 210 -8.42 18.28 2.79
C PHE A 210 -7.05 17.97 2.20
N ASP A 211 -6.24 17.15 2.88
CA ASP A 211 -4.96 16.67 2.33
C ASP A 211 -5.17 15.87 1.03
N TYR A 212 -6.17 14.98 0.96
CA TYR A 212 -6.45 14.23 -0.27
C TYR A 212 -6.96 15.13 -1.40
N PHE A 213 -7.85 16.09 -1.10
CA PHE A 213 -8.29 17.10 -2.07
C PHE A 213 -7.11 17.93 -2.56
N TRP A 214 -6.21 18.31 -1.66
CA TRP A 214 -5.04 19.09 -2.00
C TRP A 214 -4.14 18.34 -3.00
N ILE A 215 -3.82 17.08 -2.69
CA ILE A 215 -3.04 16.21 -3.57
C ILE A 215 -3.74 16.03 -4.92
N GLY A 216 -5.05 15.79 -4.92
CA GLY A 216 -5.80 15.49 -6.13
C GLY A 216 -6.08 16.67 -7.05
N VAL A 217 -6.18 17.88 -6.51
CA VAL A 217 -6.52 19.08 -7.30
C VAL A 217 -5.28 19.92 -7.61
N TYR A 218 -4.48 20.24 -6.59
CA TYR A 218 -3.38 21.20 -6.73
C TYR A 218 -2.06 20.55 -7.15
N GLU A 219 -1.88 19.26 -6.87
CA GLU A 219 -0.66 18.52 -7.22
C GLU A 219 -0.88 17.47 -8.32
N LEU A 220 -2.03 17.52 -9.02
CA LEU A 220 -2.44 16.53 -10.03
C LEU A 220 -1.37 16.29 -11.10
N GLY A 221 -0.75 17.36 -11.62
CA GLY A 221 0.29 17.24 -12.65
C GLY A 221 1.51 16.45 -12.18
N ARG A 222 1.91 16.61 -10.91
CA ARG A 222 3.00 15.81 -10.32
C ARG A 222 2.52 14.41 -9.98
N LEU A 223 1.32 14.26 -9.43
CA LEU A 223 0.73 12.96 -9.13
C LEU A 223 0.72 12.04 -10.36
N LEU A 224 0.35 12.57 -11.54
CA LEU A 224 0.32 11.82 -12.81
C LEU A 224 1.68 11.28 -13.26
N ILE A 225 2.79 11.87 -12.80
CA ILE A 225 4.15 11.41 -13.12
C ILE A 225 4.70 10.53 -11.98
N TYR A 226 4.52 10.97 -10.74
CA TYR A 226 5.13 10.33 -9.57
C TYR A 226 4.45 9.01 -9.21
N LEU A 227 3.13 8.91 -9.35
CA LEU A 227 2.41 7.68 -9.04
C LEU A 227 2.79 6.51 -9.97
N PRO A 228 2.78 6.64 -11.31
CA PRO A 228 3.26 5.56 -12.17
C PRO A 228 4.74 5.30 -11.98
N TYR A 229 5.56 6.33 -11.71
CA TYR A 229 6.98 6.12 -11.40
C TYR A 229 7.19 5.31 -10.12
N ALA A 230 6.46 5.62 -9.05
CA ALA A 230 6.46 4.85 -7.80
C ALA A 230 6.01 3.41 -8.03
N LEU A 231 4.99 3.20 -8.87
CA LEU A 231 4.53 1.86 -9.24
C LEU A 231 5.61 1.09 -10.00
N LEU A 232 6.28 1.73 -10.97
CA LEU A 232 7.38 1.13 -11.72
C LEU A 232 8.56 0.76 -10.82
N LEU A 233 8.90 1.60 -9.84
CA LEU A 233 9.93 1.29 -8.86
C LEU A 233 9.54 0.10 -7.97
N GLY A 234 8.28 0.05 -7.50
CA GLY A 234 7.77 -1.08 -6.72
C GLY A 234 7.75 -2.39 -7.52
N MET A 235 7.27 -2.34 -8.76
CA MET A 235 7.30 -3.48 -9.68
C MET A 235 8.74 -3.92 -9.99
N GLY A 236 9.63 -2.99 -10.31
CA GLY A 236 11.05 -3.27 -10.57
C GLY A 236 11.75 -3.89 -9.36
N ALA A 237 11.43 -3.42 -8.15
CA ALA A 237 11.94 -3.99 -6.90
C ALA A 237 11.43 -5.43 -6.68
N ALA A 238 10.13 -5.68 -6.86
CA ALA A 238 9.56 -7.03 -6.76
C ALA A 238 10.15 -7.98 -7.80
N LEU A 239 10.24 -7.56 -9.06
CA LEU A 239 10.80 -8.36 -10.16
C LEU A 239 12.30 -8.60 -9.96
N GLY A 240 13.06 -7.61 -9.50
CA GLY A 240 14.47 -7.76 -9.18
C GLY A 240 14.71 -8.81 -8.09
N LEU A 241 13.95 -8.74 -7.00
CA LEU A 241 14.03 -9.76 -5.94
C LEU A 241 13.53 -11.13 -6.41
N GLY A 242 12.51 -11.16 -7.26
CA GLY A 242 12.01 -12.38 -7.90
C GLY A 242 13.06 -13.04 -8.79
N ALA A 243 13.76 -12.27 -9.62
CA ALA A 243 14.84 -12.77 -10.48
C ALA A 243 16.00 -13.35 -9.67
N VAL A 244 16.41 -12.67 -8.59
CA VAL A 244 17.42 -13.20 -7.66
C VAL A 244 16.94 -14.48 -6.99
N SER A 245 15.67 -14.54 -6.59
CA SER A 245 15.09 -15.74 -5.98
C SER A 245 15.09 -16.92 -6.96
N VAL A 246 14.70 -16.71 -8.22
CA VAL A 246 14.77 -17.74 -9.27
C VAL A 246 16.21 -18.21 -9.48
N LEU A 247 17.19 -17.31 -9.53
CA LEU A 247 18.60 -17.67 -9.66
C LEU A 247 19.08 -18.52 -8.47
N ILE A 248 18.68 -18.18 -7.26
CA ILE A 248 19.02 -18.97 -6.07
C ILE A 248 18.39 -20.37 -6.16
N PHE A 249 17.12 -20.47 -6.55
CA PHE A 249 16.46 -21.78 -6.70
C PHE A 249 17.08 -22.63 -7.81
N THR A 250 17.50 -22.05 -8.93
CA THR A 250 18.16 -22.80 -10.00
C THR A 250 19.54 -23.28 -9.56
N LEU A 251 20.32 -22.46 -8.85
CA LEU A 251 21.62 -22.86 -8.29
C LEU A 251 21.49 -23.96 -7.23
N LEU A 252 20.53 -23.84 -6.31
CA LEU A 252 20.25 -24.90 -5.34
C LEU A 252 19.78 -26.19 -6.03
N GLY A 253 18.99 -26.05 -7.10
CA GLY A 253 18.55 -27.15 -7.94
C GLY A 253 19.69 -27.90 -8.61
N THR A 254 20.63 -27.18 -9.24
CA THR A 254 21.77 -27.81 -9.91
C THR A 254 22.69 -28.52 -8.92
N ILE A 255 22.92 -27.93 -7.73
CA ILE A 255 23.69 -28.58 -6.65
C ILE A 255 22.97 -29.84 -6.16
N ALA A 256 21.66 -29.78 -5.94
CA ALA A 256 20.87 -30.93 -5.49
C ALA A 256 20.91 -32.09 -6.50
N VAL A 257 20.86 -31.79 -7.80
CA VAL A 257 21.03 -32.78 -8.88
C VAL A 257 22.43 -33.38 -8.86
N ALA A 258 23.47 -32.56 -8.73
CA ALA A 258 24.84 -33.03 -8.69
C ALA A 258 25.14 -33.94 -7.49
N VAL A 259 24.49 -33.70 -6.34
CA VAL A 259 24.71 -34.46 -5.10
C VAL A 259 23.81 -35.70 -5.01
N ASN A 260 22.52 -35.57 -5.32
CA ASN A 260 21.53 -36.62 -5.04
C ASN A 260 21.01 -37.34 -6.29
N GLY A 261 21.36 -36.87 -7.49
CA GLY A 261 20.86 -37.42 -8.76
C GLY A 261 19.36 -37.20 -9.01
N ILE A 262 18.65 -36.53 -8.09
CA ILE A 262 17.22 -36.23 -8.23
C ILE A 262 17.07 -34.92 -9.01
N PRO A 263 16.41 -34.92 -10.19
CA PRO A 263 16.09 -33.69 -10.91
C PRO A 263 15.14 -32.83 -10.07
N LEU A 264 15.67 -31.78 -9.43
CA LEU A 264 14.88 -30.74 -8.78
C LEU A 264 13.85 -30.11 -9.76
N LEU A 265 14.11 -30.23 -11.07
CA LEU A 265 13.18 -29.89 -12.15
C LEU A 265 11.87 -30.70 -12.12
N GLU A 266 11.89 -31.99 -11.79
CA GLU A 266 10.68 -32.84 -11.70
C GLU A 266 9.86 -32.46 -10.46
N MET A 267 10.55 -32.13 -9.37
CA MET A 267 9.98 -31.60 -8.14
C MET A 267 9.31 -30.23 -8.34
N ILE A 268 9.97 -29.31 -9.05
CA ILE A 268 9.38 -28.03 -9.48
C ILE A 268 8.20 -28.28 -10.42
N ALA A 269 8.31 -29.24 -11.35
CA ALA A 269 7.21 -29.59 -12.26
C ALA A 269 5.97 -30.10 -11.50
N ALA A 270 6.15 -30.89 -10.42
CA ALA A 270 5.06 -31.31 -9.55
C ALA A 270 4.47 -30.14 -8.73
N ALA A 271 5.29 -29.16 -8.33
CA ALA A 271 4.83 -27.96 -7.62
C ALA A 271 4.00 -27.01 -8.53
N ARG A 272 4.09 -27.13 -9.87
CA ARG A 272 3.31 -26.32 -10.82
C ARG A 272 1.80 -26.49 -10.67
N HIS A 273 1.33 -27.65 -10.19
CA HIS A 273 -0.09 -27.86 -9.92
C HIS A 273 -0.64 -26.85 -8.89
N TYR A 274 0.21 -26.37 -7.98
CA TYR A 274 -0.16 -25.42 -6.93
C TYR A 274 0.14 -23.95 -7.31
N LEU A 275 0.64 -23.68 -8.52
CA LEU A 275 1.13 -22.37 -8.93
C LEU A 275 0.54 -21.94 -10.30
N PRO A 276 0.25 -20.65 -10.50
CA PRO A 276 -0.26 -20.14 -11.78
C PRO A 276 0.86 -19.94 -12.83
N LEU A 277 1.85 -20.83 -12.89
CA LEU A 277 3.00 -20.72 -13.79
C LEU A 277 2.73 -21.45 -15.12
N GLU A 278 1.87 -20.88 -15.97
CA GLU A 278 1.73 -21.34 -17.36
C GLU A 278 2.95 -20.97 -18.24
N PHE A 279 3.89 -20.17 -17.72
CA PHE A 279 4.99 -19.58 -18.49
C PHE A 279 6.08 -20.59 -18.94
N LEU A 280 6.08 -21.84 -18.48
CA LEU A 280 7.15 -22.80 -18.75
C LEU A 280 6.65 -24.14 -19.32
N GLY A 281 5.60 -24.10 -20.15
CA GLY A 281 4.99 -25.21 -20.88
C GLY A 281 5.68 -26.58 -20.76
N GLN A 282 5.04 -27.48 -20.00
CA GLN A 282 4.99 -28.94 -20.19
C GLN A 282 4.25 -29.54 -18.98
N THR A 283 3.27 -30.39 -19.25
CA THR A 283 2.52 -31.18 -18.26
C THR A 283 3.31 -32.43 -17.90
N VAL A 284 3.60 -32.62 -16.60
CA VAL A 284 4.14 -33.90 -16.09
C VAL A 284 3.20 -34.45 -15.02
N SER A 285 3.14 -35.77 -15.00
CA SER A 285 2.15 -36.65 -14.40
C SER A 285 2.01 -36.57 -12.87
N SER A 286 0.89 -37.12 -12.43
CA SER A 286 0.29 -37.22 -11.09
C SER A 286 1.11 -37.95 -10.02
N GLY A 287 2.40 -37.62 -9.86
CA GLY A 287 3.29 -38.19 -8.84
C GLY A 287 3.56 -37.31 -7.61
N GLY A 288 2.92 -36.15 -7.48
CA GLY A 288 3.24 -35.14 -6.47
C GLY A 288 2.61 -35.37 -5.10
N GLY A 289 3.22 -36.19 -4.24
CA GLY A 289 2.85 -36.34 -2.83
C GLY A 289 3.05 -35.07 -1.97
N PHE A 290 3.06 -35.23 -0.63
CA PHE A 290 3.26 -34.17 0.37
C PHE A 290 4.44 -33.22 0.06
N ALA A 291 5.51 -33.71 -0.56
CA ALA A 291 6.67 -32.91 -0.94
C ALA A 291 6.35 -31.81 -2.00
N ALA A 292 5.49 -32.11 -2.97
CA ALA A 292 5.09 -31.13 -4.00
C ALA A 292 4.23 -30.01 -3.39
N PHE A 293 3.36 -30.35 -2.44
CA PHE A 293 2.59 -29.39 -1.64
C PHE A 293 3.50 -28.47 -0.83
N VAL A 294 4.48 -29.02 -0.11
CA VAL A 294 5.45 -28.24 0.67
C VAL A 294 6.25 -27.28 -0.22
N MET A 295 6.69 -27.72 -1.40
CA MET A 295 7.35 -26.83 -2.37
C MET A 295 6.43 -25.74 -2.91
N GLY A 296 5.17 -26.06 -3.22
CA GLY A 296 4.17 -25.07 -3.64
C GLY A 296 4.00 -23.96 -2.59
N MET A 297 3.87 -24.34 -1.32
CA MET A 297 3.81 -23.39 -0.19
C MET A 297 5.08 -22.55 -0.07
N GLY A 298 6.26 -23.15 -0.26
CA GLY A 298 7.54 -22.44 -0.27
C GLY A 298 7.59 -21.37 -1.37
N PHE A 299 7.11 -21.69 -2.57
CA PHE A 299 7.06 -20.72 -3.67
C PHE A 299 6.05 -19.60 -3.42
N ILE A 300 4.85 -19.92 -2.91
CA ILE A 300 3.86 -18.91 -2.52
C ILE A 300 4.47 -17.94 -1.50
N PHE A 301 5.21 -18.46 -0.53
CA PHE A 301 5.92 -17.67 0.47
C PHE A 301 6.99 -16.76 -0.17
N THR A 302 7.81 -17.29 -1.09
CA THR A 302 8.80 -16.47 -1.81
C THR A 302 8.14 -15.37 -2.65
N VAL A 303 7.06 -15.68 -3.36
CA VAL A 303 6.29 -14.69 -4.13
C VAL A 303 5.73 -13.62 -3.20
N THR A 304 5.21 -13.98 -2.04
CA THR A 304 4.69 -13.00 -1.09
C THR A 304 5.80 -12.13 -0.50
N ILE A 305 7.02 -12.63 -0.30
CA ILE A 305 8.19 -11.78 0.03
C ILE A 305 8.48 -10.78 -1.11
N CYS A 306 8.47 -11.23 -2.37
CA CYS A 306 8.73 -10.36 -3.53
C CYS A 306 7.67 -9.26 -3.66
N VAL A 307 6.39 -9.63 -3.53
CA VAL A 307 5.26 -8.70 -3.55
C VAL A 307 5.34 -7.73 -2.37
N ALA A 308 5.64 -8.22 -1.16
CA ALA A 308 5.79 -7.38 0.01
C ALA A 308 6.94 -6.37 -0.15
N TYR A 309 8.07 -6.76 -0.74
CA TYR A 309 9.18 -5.85 -1.01
C TYR A 309 8.82 -4.77 -2.05
N GLY A 310 8.16 -5.16 -3.14
CA GLY A 310 7.68 -4.20 -4.14
C GLY A 310 6.64 -3.24 -3.58
N TRP A 311 5.69 -3.74 -2.79
CA TRP A 311 4.69 -2.93 -2.13
C TRP A 311 5.30 -1.98 -1.10
N THR A 312 6.26 -2.45 -0.29
CA THR A 312 7.03 -1.62 0.65
C THR A 312 7.71 -0.46 -0.08
N THR A 313 8.34 -0.75 -1.24
CA THR A 313 8.98 0.26 -2.09
C THR A 313 7.98 1.30 -2.58
N PHE A 314 6.81 0.86 -3.06
CA PHE A 314 5.73 1.74 -3.50
C PHE A 314 5.24 2.65 -2.35
N ILE A 315 5.00 2.09 -1.16
CA ILE A 315 4.56 2.88 0.00
C ILE A 315 5.60 3.93 0.40
N ILE A 316 6.88 3.57 0.44
CA ILE A 316 7.95 4.53 0.75
C ILE A 316 8.02 5.63 -0.31
N ALA A 317 7.85 5.30 -1.59
CA ALA A 317 7.80 6.29 -2.66
C ALA A 317 6.62 7.27 -2.48
N THR A 318 5.43 6.79 -2.12
CA THR A 318 4.26 7.64 -1.83
C THR A 318 4.46 8.51 -0.59
N LEU A 319 5.13 8.00 0.45
CA LEU A 319 5.49 8.76 1.66
C LEU A 319 6.45 9.91 1.34
N LEU A 320 7.51 9.63 0.57
CA LEU A 320 8.49 10.64 0.15
C LEU A 320 7.85 11.72 -0.72
N PHE A 321 6.95 11.32 -1.63
CA PHE A 321 6.18 12.26 -2.43
C PHE A 321 5.31 13.17 -1.56
N PHE A 322 4.52 12.60 -0.65
CA PHE A 322 3.63 13.39 0.19
C PHE A 322 4.40 14.34 1.11
N ASN A 323 5.52 13.90 1.70
CA ASN A 323 6.39 14.78 2.48
C ASN A 323 6.90 15.98 1.66
N GLY A 324 7.30 15.75 0.40
CA GLY A 324 7.76 16.81 -0.49
C GLY A 324 6.66 17.79 -0.92
N VAL A 325 5.42 17.31 -1.07
CA VAL A 325 4.24 18.15 -1.31
C VAL A 325 3.92 18.97 -0.06
N TYR A 326 3.89 18.33 1.11
CA TYR A 326 3.58 18.96 2.38
C TYR A 326 4.56 20.09 2.71
N PHE A 327 5.86 19.84 2.53
CA PHE A 327 6.90 20.85 2.71
C PHE A 327 6.65 22.10 1.85
N ARG A 328 6.22 21.94 0.59
CA ARG A 328 5.92 23.07 -0.29
C ARG A 328 4.66 23.83 0.11
N ARG A 329 3.72 23.20 0.81
CA ARG A 329 2.51 23.84 1.32
C ARG A 329 2.78 24.66 2.57
N GLU A 330 3.50 24.09 3.54
CA GLU A 330 3.63 24.66 4.89
C GLU A 330 5.01 25.22 5.22
N GLY A 331 6.01 25.04 4.34
CA GLY A 331 7.37 25.51 4.57
C GLY A 331 8.14 24.74 5.66
N GLN A 332 7.55 23.69 6.24
CA GLN A 332 8.14 22.86 7.30
C GLN A 332 8.30 21.41 6.86
N HIS A 333 9.45 20.82 7.16
CA HIS A 333 9.72 19.41 6.92
C HIS A 333 9.29 18.58 8.13
N GLN A 334 8.18 17.83 8.02
CA GLN A 334 7.71 16.87 9.04
C GLN A 334 8.72 15.74 9.34
N LEU A 335 9.71 15.57 8.45
CA LEU A 335 10.76 14.55 8.52
C LEU A 335 12.16 15.14 8.79
N GLN A 336 12.32 16.44 9.04
CA GLN A 336 13.63 17.01 9.44
C GLN A 336 13.63 17.33 10.95
N TRP A 337 14.53 16.61 11.64
CA TRP A 337 15.07 16.75 13.00
C TRP A 337 14.31 17.56 14.08
N GLN A 338 14.02 16.87 15.19
CA GLN A 338 13.73 17.44 16.51
C GLN A 338 14.98 17.98 17.26
N TRP A 339 16.21 17.72 16.79
CA TRP A 339 17.43 18.21 17.48
C TRP A 339 17.68 19.71 17.37
N ILE A 340 16.93 20.43 16.51
CA ILE A 340 17.05 21.90 16.44
C ILE A 340 16.46 22.55 17.70
N ASP A 341 15.52 21.87 18.37
CA ASP A 341 14.93 22.36 19.63
C ASP A 341 15.73 21.93 20.87
N ASP A 342 16.69 21.00 20.71
CA ASP A 342 17.58 20.51 21.77
C ASP A 342 19.00 21.12 21.69
N GLU A 343 19.24 22.13 20.83
CA GLU A 343 20.42 22.98 21.01
C GLU A 343 20.25 23.70 22.36
N PRO A 344 21.14 23.50 23.36
CA PRO A 344 21.11 24.33 24.54
C PRO A 344 21.22 25.78 24.06
N GLU A 345 20.31 26.64 24.53
CA GLU A 345 20.33 28.06 24.23
C GLU A 345 21.79 28.56 24.25
N PRO A 346 22.22 29.32 23.24
CA PRO A 346 23.59 29.82 23.21
C PRO A 346 23.85 30.51 24.54
N VAL A 347 24.74 29.93 25.35
CA VAL A 347 25.13 30.47 26.65
C VAL A 347 25.53 31.91 26.38
N GLN A 348 24.69 32.85 26.80
CA GLN A 348 25.01 34.26 26.69
C GLN A 348 26.36 34.43 27.37
N PRO A 349 27.37 35.02 26.70
CA PRO A 349 28.65 35.24 27.34
C PRO A 349 28.39 36.02 28.61
N ALA A 350 28.75 35.41 29.75
CA ALA A 350 28.56 35.99 31.07
C ALA A 350 28.99 37.45 31.00
N THR A 351 28.03 38.36 31.16
CA THR A 351 28.33 39.76 31.33
C THR A 351 29.22 39.84 32.55
N SER A 352 30.48 40.18 32.31
CA SER A 352 31.48 40.48 33.32
C SER A 352 30.90 41.57 34.23
N THR A 353 30.29 41.16 35.34
CA THR A 353 30.02 42.06 36.47
C THR A 353 31.38 42.44 37.05
N ALA A 354 31.82 43.64 36.71
CA ALA A 354 32.97 44.27 37.34
C ALA A 354 32.74 44.33 38.86
N PRO A 355 33.77 44.09 39.70
CA PRO A 355 33.62 44.18 41.14
C PRO A 355 33.38 45.64 41.56
N ASP A 356 32.33 45.83 42.36
CA ASP A 356 31.96 47.10 42.97
C ASP A 356 33.15 47.71 43.74
N ALA A 357 33.48 48.96 43.40
CA ALA A 357 34.46 49.75 44.13
C ALA A 357 33.91 50.11 45.53
N PRO A 358 34.74 50.07 46.60
CA PRO A 358 34.29 50.42 47.93
C PRO A 358 34.01 51.93 48.05
N PRO A 359 33.02 52.35 48.85
CA PRO A 359 32.66 53.75 49.02
C PRO A 359 33.77 54.53 49.75
N PRO A 360 33.96 55.82 49.43
CA PRO A 360 34.97 56.64 50.09
C PRO A 360 34.60 56.89 51.55
N SER A 361 35.59 56.74 52.42
CA SER A 361 35.54 57.10 53.83
C SER A 361 35.35 58.60 54.01
N SER A 362 34.26 58.99 54.71
CA SER A 362 34.12 60.29 55.37
C SER A 362 33.36 60.12 56.67
#